data_AF-A0A089X881-F1
#
_entry.id   AF-A0A089X881-F1
#
_cell.length_a   1.000
_cell.length_b   1.000
_cell.length_c   1.000
_cell.angle_alpha   90.00
_cell.angle_beta   90.00
_cell.angle_gamma   90.00
#
_symmetry.space_group_name_H-M   'P 1'
#
loop_
_entity.id
_entity.type
_entity.pdbx_description
1 polymer ?
#
loop_
_entity_poly.entity_id
_entity_poly.type
_entity_poly.pdbx_seq_one_letter_code
_entity_poly.pdbx_strand_id
1 'polypeptide(L)'
;MRHRAADDLVSGFRDNVGYAEARHLLAKNGWDWLADAVREGWAVWTAQVFARDETAPLKTRMAVGLALAEHETPGGYVPEAVAQLVAHPGGASNDRLAIAVAVARRDPKAGLDLLCRVASDPLVQAGHRMQAIELLDESYPAKAQEMRALQTRLPSGREARDRQREAVERAKREEAARQERETPEAVTKRLDSEIEDLLESLRILNPDEGHGGRLDDHLAETDREGVAQDIVNIFHAVCDEDIDAIIRLLATLTRIRYGRDEIEAAPDESASGDPDAGVIPRLTQAELETYAKEQAERSWTTWRELVEKHGWNDDRVDEVERQADEITRHVDDLVLQKASDHLRALEQHLTWELWPAFLEAAEEGKYATALCHLATARSLADEAERAEVLWKDATVKSYSFDPLSMSWPREFWLVLEEWRHGTTGR
;
A
#
# COMPACT_ATOMS: atom_id res chain seq x y z
N MET A 1 -12.00 18.11 35.28
CA MET A 1 -12.12 18.48 33.86
C MET A 1 -10.90 18.04 33.04
N ARG A 2 -9.68 18.58 33.25
CA ARG A 2 -8.47 18.15 32.50
C ARG A 2 -8.19 16.64 32.54
N HIS A 3 -8.40 16.03 33.70
CA HIS A 3 -8.24 14.60 33.94
C HIS A 3 -9.24 13.69 33.21
N ARG A 4 -10.48 14.16 33.01
CA ARG A 4 -11.49 13.44 32.21
C ARG A 4 -11.24 13.62 30.71
N ALA A 5 -10.85 14.83 30.30
CA ALA A 5 -10.46 15.09 28.92
C ALA A 5 -9.24 14.26 28.47
N ALA A 6 -8.28 14.02 29.37
CA ALA A 6 -7.15 13.13 29.09
C ALA A 6 -7.61 11.67 28.88
N ASP A 7 -8.60 11.20 29.64
CA ASP A 7 -9.14 9.84 29.49
C ASP A 7 -10.03 9.69 28.24
N ASP A 8 -10.81 10.72 27.91
CA ASP A 8 -11.59 10.81 26.66
C ASP A 8 -10.66 10.75 25.43
N LEU A 9 -9.47 11.38 25.50
CA LEU A 9 -8.47 11.33 24.43
C LEU A 9 -7.87 9.93 24.26
N VAL A 10 -7.47 9.28 25.36
CA VAL A 10 -6.86 7.93 25.29
C VAL A 10 -7.91 6.88 24.87
N SER A 11 -9.17 7.04 25.30
CA SER A 11 -10.26 6.13 24.92
C SER A 11 -10.79 6.36 23.50
N GLY A 12 -10.74 7.59 22.99
CA GLY A 12 -11.19 7.96 21.65
C GLY A 12 -10.27 7.46 20.54
N PHE A 13 -8.95 7.52 20.75
CA PHE A 13 -7.97 7.12 19.73
C PHE A 13 -7.47 5.67 19.88
N ARG A 14 -7.62 5.05 21.07
CA ARG A 14 -7.23 3.65 21.36
C ARG A 14 -5.81 3.27 20.91
N ASP A 15 -4.90 4.24 20.81
CA ASP A 15 -3.55 4.08 20.27
C ASP A 15 -2.49 4.82 21.10
N ASN A 16 -1.22 4.72 20.68
CA ASN A 16 -0.10 5.40 21.34
C ASN A 16 -0.14 6.94 21.17
N VAL A 17 -0.93 7.45 20.20
CA VAL A 17 -1.03 8.88 19.87
C VAL A 17 -1.88 9.61 20.91
N GLY A 18 -3.06 9.07 21.24
CA GLY A 18 -3.92 9.63 22.30
C GLY A 18 -3.23 9.64 23.67
N TYR A 19 -2.40 8.63 23.96
CA TYR A 19 -1.57 8.59 25.18
C TYR A 19 -0.48 9.66 25.19
N ALA A 20 0.20 9.89 24.05
CA ALA A 20 1.21 10.93 23.93
C ALA A 20 0.62 12.32 24.18
N GLU A 21 -0.56 12.62 23.62
CA GLU A 21 -1.25 13.90 23.86
C GLU A 21 -1.73 14.05 25.30
N ALA A 22 -2.31 12.99 25.89
CA ALA A 22 -2.70 12.98 27.30
C ALA A 22 -1.51 13.23 28.25
N ARG A 23 -0.33 12.73 27.88
CA ARG A 23 0.93 12.97 28.60
C ARG A 23 1.38 14.42 28.60
N HIS A 24 1.11 15.16 27.53
CA HIS A 24 1.38 16.60 27.49
C HIS A 24 0.39 17.42 28.34
N LEU A 25 -0.83 16.92 28.51
CA LEU A 25 -1.87 17.58 29.31
C LEU A 25 -1.73 17.40 30.83
N LEU A 26 -0.95 16.41 31.27
CA LEU A 26 -0.77 16.05 32.68
C LEU A 26 0.70 16.20 33.09
N ALA A 27 1.00 17.13 34.01
CA ALA A 27 2.34 17.29 34.59
C ALA A 27 2.84 15.97 35.23
N LYS A 28 4.16 15.77 35.35
CA LYS A 28 4.77 14.54 35.93
C LYS A 28 4.21 14.12 37.30
N ASN A 29 3.69 15.06 38.09
CA ASN A 29 3.08 14.80 39.42
C ASN A 29 1.55 14.71 39.36
N GLY A 30 0.95 15.00 38.21
CA GLY A 30 -0.48 14.92 37.95
C GLY A 30 -0.92 13.51 37.57
N TRP A 31 -0.20 12.47 37.97
CA TRP A 31 -0.55 11.06 37.74
C TRP A 31 -0.90 10.31 39.04
N ASP A 32 -0.65 10.91 40.20
CA ASP A 32 -0.93 10.29 41.50
C ASP A 32 -2.45 10.10 41.77
N TRP A 33 -3.32 10.88 41.09
CA TRP A 33 -4.79 10.76 41.18
C TRP A 33 -5.38 9.58 40.37
N LEU A 34 -4.60 8.97 39.46
CA LEU A 34 -5.13 7.91 38.58
C LEU A 34 -5.49 6.64 39.34
N ALA A 35 -4.78 6.34 40.43
CA ALA A 35 -5.17 5.22 41.28
C ALA A 35 -6.60 5.39 41.82
N ASP A 36 -6.99 6.61 42.19
CA ASP A 36 -8.33 6.89 42.69
C ASP A 36 -9.37 6.85 41.56
N ALA A 37 -9.04 7.39 40.38
CA ALA A 37 -9.95 7.34 39.23
C ALA A 37 -10.17 5.95 38.63
N VAL A 38 -9.18 5.06 38.73
CA VAL A 38 -9.34 3.64 38.38
C VAL A 38 -10.27 2.96 39.37
N ARG A 39 -10.16 3.25 40.67
CA ARG A 39 -11.10 2.73 41.69
C ARG A 39 -12.52 3.24 41.48
N GLU A 40 -12.67 4.50 41.03
CA GLU A 40 -13.95 5.08 40.61
C GLU A 40 -14.46 4.56 39.25
N GLY A 41 -13.65 3.77 38.54
CA GLY A 41 -14.07 2.94 37.40
C GLY A 41 -14.12 3.61 36.05
N TRP A 42 -13.55 4.81 35.88
CA TRP A 42 -13.60 5.51 34.60
C TRP A 42 -12.25 5.58 33.87
N ALA A 43 -11.10 5.60 34.56
CA ALA A 43 -9.78 5.77 33.92
C ALA A 43 -8.97 4.46 33.65
N VAL A 44 -9.66 3.33 33.49
CA VAL A 44 -9.03 1.98 33.48
C VAL A 44 -8.05 1.80 32.32
N TRP A 45 -8.42 2.26 31.12
CA TRP A 45 -7.58 2.13 29.93
C TRP A 45 -6.31 2.99 30.02
N THR A 46 -6.48 4.27 30.37
CA THR A 46 -5.37 5.20 30.60
C THR A 46 -4.36 4.67 31.63
N ALA A 47 -4.87 4.07 32.71
CA ALA A 47 -4.03 3.48 33.75
C ALA A 47 -3.23 2.25 33.27
N GLN A 48 -3.78 1.43 32.37
CA GLN A 48 -3.06 0.28 31.81
C GLN A 48 -1.86 0.74 30.97
N VAL A 49 -2.06 1.76 30.14
CA VAL A 49 -0.98 2.33 29.31
C VAL A 49 0.07 3.00 30.22
N PHE A 50 -0.35 3.79 31.21
CA PHE A 50 0.55 4.43 32.17
C PHE A 50 1.36 3.41 33.00
N ALA A 51 0.74 2.31 33.43
CA ALA A 51 1.43 1.28 34.21
C ALA A 51 2.59 0.62 33.43
N ARG A 52 2.59 0.70 32.08
CA ARG A 52 3.69 0.24 31.21
C ARG A 52 4.73 1.31 30.90
N ASP A 53 4.46 2.57 31.19
CA ASP A 53 5.35 3.69 30.86
C ASP A 53 6.61 3.71 31.73
N GLU A 54 7.74 3.27 31.19
CA GLU A 54 9.01 3.18 31.91
C GLU A 54 9.62 4.52 32.31
N THR A 55 9.14 5.62 31.72
CA THR A 55 9.62 6.95 32.08
C THR A 55 8.96 7.49 33.36
N ALA A 56 7.87 6.87 33.81
CA ALA A 56 7.19 7.21 35.04
C ALA A 56 7.85 6.55 36.27
N PRO A 57 7.86 7.21 37.44
CA PRO A 57 8.42 6.62 38.66
C PRO A 57 7.76 5.27 39.01
N LEU A 58 8.57 4.23 39.21
CA LEU A 58 8.08 2.87 39.50
C LEU A 58 7.13 2.81 40.71
N LYS A 59 7.39 3.62 41.74
CA LYS A 59 6.50 3.70 42.93
C LYS A 59 5.08 4.11 42.54
N THR A 60 4.94 5.10 41.65
CA THR A 60 3.64 5.57 41.17
C THR A 60 2.99 4.52 40.28
N ARG A 61 3.77 3.87 39.39
CA ARG A 61 3.27 2.75 38.56
C ARG A 61 2.75 1.59 39.41
N MET A 62 3.43 1.24 40.50
CA MET A 62 2.98 0.21 41.45
C MET A 62 1.65 0.57 42.13
N ALA A 63 1.48 1.84 42.54
CA ALA A 63 0.22 2.30 43.13
C ALA A 63 -0.96 2.25 42.14
N VAL A 64 -0.73 2.64 40.89
CA VAL A 64 -1.73 2.53 39.81
C VAL A 64 -2.01 1.08 39.46
N GLY A 65 -0.97 0.22 39.41
CA GLY A 65 -1.11 -1.22 39.20
C GLY A 65 -1.92 -1.91 40.30
N LEU A 66 -1.79 -1.47 41.55
CA LEU A 66 -2.64 -1.94 42.66
C LEU A 66 -4.09 -1.53 42.45
N ALA A 67 -4.36 -0.28 42.08
CA ALA A 67 -5.72 0.15 41.77
C ALA A 67 -6.33 -0.64 40.60
N LEU A 68 -5.55 -0.94 39.56
CA LEU A 68 -5.97 -1.81 38.46
C LEU A 68 -6.27 -3.24 38.91
N ALA A 69 -5.51 -3.76 39.87
CA ALA A 69 -5.74 -5.08 40.45
C ALA A 69 -6.99 -5.13 41.36
N GLU A 70 -7.28 -4.02 42.05
CA GLU A 70 -8.48 -3.84 42.89
C GLU A 70 -9.75 -3.61 42.06
N HIS A 71 -9.62 -3.06 40.85
CA HIS A 71 -10.76 -2.78 39.97
C HIS A 71 -11.40 -4.05 39.41
N GLU A 72 -12.74 -4.12 39.46
CA GLU A 72 -13.52 -5.25 38.93
C GLU A 72 -13.57 -5.21 37.41
N THR A 73 -12.94 -6.18 36.74
CA THR A 73 -13.06 -6.38 35.29
C THR A 73 -14.01 -7.54 34.98
N PRO A 74 -14.86 -7.43 33.93
CA PRO A 74 -15.67 -8.55 33.47
C PRO A 74 -14.78 -9.74 33.08
N GLY A 75 -15.05 -10.93 33.62
CA GLY A 75 -14.45 -12.18 33.16
C GLY A 75 -13.07 -12.56 33.72
N GLY A 76 -12.63 -11.99 34.85
CA GLY A 76 -11.41 -12.46 35.54
C GLY A 76 -10.09 -12.06 34.86
N TYR A 77 -10.14 -11.18 33.85
CA TYR A 77 -8.96 -10.71 33.11
C TYR A 77 -7.97 -9.96 34.01
N VAL A 78 -6.68 -10.35 33.94
CA VAL A 78 -5.57 -9.63 34.56
C VAL A 78 -4.89 -8.80 33.47
N PRO A 79 -4.89 -7.46 33.56
CA PRO A 79 -4.13 -6.64 32.64
C PRO A 79 -2.66 -7.03 32.66
N GLU A 80 -2.06 -7.20 31.49
CA GLU A 80 -0.65 -7.58 31.39
C GLU A 80 0.28 -6.58 32.11
N ALA A 81 -0.08 -5.30 32.15
CA ALA A 81 0.64 -4.29 32.95
C ALA A 81 0.73 -4.66 34.45
N VAL A 82 -0.33 -5.22 35.03
CA VAL A 82 -0.37 -5.69 36.42
C VAL A 82 0.58 -6.87 36.61
N ALA A 83 0.53 -7.83 35.68
CA ALA A 83 1.42 -8.99 35.69
C ALA A 83 2.90 -8.60 35.57
N GLN A 84 3.23 -7.61 34.73
CA GLN A 84 4.57 -7.06 34.57
C GLN A 84 5.05 -6.36 35.84
N LEU A 85 4.19 -5.57 36.50
CA LEU A 85 4.53 -4.92 37.77
C LEU A 85 4.78 -5.91 38.90
N VAL A 86 3.97 -6.98 39.01
CA VAL A 86 4.21 -8.06 39.99
C VAL A 86 5.53 -8.77 39.74
N ALA A 87 6.00 -8.86 38.50
CA ALA A 87 7.30 -9.45 38.17
C ALA A 87 8.47 -8.44 38.24
N HIS A 88 8.21 -7.15 38.45
CA HIS A 88 9.21 -6.11 38.29
C HIS A 88 10.30 -6.20 39.38
N PRO A 89 11.59 -6.36 39.02
CA PRO A 89 12.65 -6.63 39.97
C PRO A 89 12.96 -5.45 40.91
N GLY A 90 12.69 -4.23 40.48
CA GLY A 90 12.81 -3.02 41.30
C GLY A 90 11.61 -2.72 42.21
N GLY A 91 10.53 -3.49 42.10
CA GLY A 91 9.32 -3.27 42.90
C GLY A 91 9.52 -3.65 44.37
N ALA A 92 8.96 -2.85 45.29
CA ALA A 92 9.00 -3.21 46.70
C ALA A 92 8.24 -4.54 46.92
N SER A 93 8.80 -5.42 47.75
CA SER A 93 8.21 -6.76 47.97
C SER A 93 6.77 -6.69 48.49
N ASN A 94 6.45 -5.68 49.31
CA ASN A 94 5.10 -5.47 49.82
C ASN A 94 4.13 -5.07 48.71
N ASP A 95 4.52 -4.14 47.82
CA ASP A 95 3.64 -3.67 46.74
C ASP A 95 3.37 -4.80 45.74
N ARG A 96 4.39 -5.58 45.39
CA ARG A 96 4.27 -6.76 44.51
C ARG A 96 3.32 -7.81 45.09
N LEU A 97 3.43 -8.07 46.40
CA LEU A 97 2.50 -8.95 47.11
C LEU A 97 1.09 -8.36 47.11
N ALA A 98 0.93 -7.09 47.49
CA ALA A 98 -0.37 -6.43 47.58
C ALA A 98 -1.15 -6.50 46.25
N ILE A 99 -0.46 -6.28 45.13
CA ILE A 99 -1.06 -6.41 43.79
C ILE A 99 -1.51 -7.85 43.52
N ALA A 100 -0.65 -8.86 43.79
CA ALA A 100 -1.00 -10.26 43.58
C ALA A 100 -2.18 -10.71 44.47
N VAL A 101 -2.21 -10.25 45.72
CA VAL A 101 -3.30 -10.51 46.67
C VAL A 101 -4.61 -9.84 46.22
N ALA A 102 -4.55 -8.61 45.73
CA ALA A 102 -5.73 -7.89 45.23
C ALA A 102 -6.39 -8.67 44.08
N VAL A 103 -5.59 -9.15 43.11
CA VAL A 103 -6.10 -10.00 42.03
C VAL A 103 -6.65 -11.33 42.56
N ALA A 104 -5.95 -12.00 43.47
CA ALA A 104 -6.37 -13.30 44.00
C ALA A 104 -7.67 -13.22 44.83
N ARG A 105 -7.89 -12.12 45.56
CA ARG A 105 -9.14 -11.88 46.28
C ARG A 105 -10.33 -11.69 45.34
N ARG A 106 -10.09 -11.06 44.19
CA ARG A 106 -11.11 -10.84 43.16
C ARG A 106 -11.42 -12.11 42.39
N ASP A 107 -10.39 -12.79 41.92
CA ASP A 107 -10.49 -14.06 41.21
C ASP A 107 -9.29 -14.96 41.60
N PRO A 108 -9.53 -16.01 42.41
CA PRO A 108 -8.48 -16.92 42.85
C PRO A 108 -7.72 -17.57 41.68
N LYS A 109 -8.40 -17.86 40.57
CA LYS A 109 -7.78 -18.50 39.40
C LYS A 109 -6.87 -17.54 38.65
N ALA A 110 -7.29 -16.29 38.53
CA ALA A 110 -6.49 -15.23 37.92
C ALA A 110 -5.28 -14.83 38.77
N GLY A 111 -5.40 -14.89 40.11
CA GLY A 111 -4.34 -14.56 41.05
C GLY A 111 -3.29 -15.66 41.25
N LEU A 112 -3.59 -16.90 40.87
CA LEU A 112 -2.71 -18.07 41.06
C LEU A 112 -1.29 -17.84 40.52
N ASP A 113 -1.18 -17.42 39.26
CA ASP A 113 0.13 -17.20 38.62
C ASP A 113 0.90 -16.05 39.26
N LEU A 114 0.21 -15.00 39.70
CA LEU A 114 0.84 -13.84 40.35
C LEU A 114 1.38 -14.22 41.73
N LEU A 115 0.60 -14.97 42.52
CA LEU A 115 1.03 -15.46 43.82
C LEU A 115 2.21 -16.45 43.68
N CYS A 116 2.18 -17.34 42.67
CA CYS A 116 3.31 -18.22 42.36
C CYS A 116 4.56 -17.41 42.03
N ARG A 117 4.46 -16.35 41.21
CA ARG A 117 5.60 -15.47 40.88
C ARG A 117 6.17 -14.77 42.10
N VAL A 118 5.33 -14.23 42.98
CA VAL A 118 5.78 -13.62 44.24
C VAL A 118 6.46 -14.65 45.13
N ALA A 119 5.87 -15.84 45.25
CA ALA A 119 6.42 -16.93 46.03
C ALA A 119 7.76 -17.42 45.49
N SER A 120 7.95 -17.53 44.17
CA SER A 120 9.18 -18.07 43.57
C SER A 120 10.28 -17.04 43.34
N ASP A 121 10.06 -15.75 43.56
CA ASP A 121 11.05 -14.72 43.23
C ASP A 121 12.06 -14.50 44.37
N PRO A 122 13.37 -14.76 44.16
CA PRO A 122 14.39 -14.59 45.18
C PRO A 122 14.60 -13.13 45.63
N LEU A 123 14.16 -12.13 44.85
CA LEU A 123 14.22 -10.70 45.18
C LEU A 123 13.12 -10.27 46.17
N VAL A 124 12.02 -11.03 46.26
CA VAL A 124 10.94 -10.77 47.22
C VAL A 124 11.38 -11.18 48.63
N GLN A 125 11.12 -10.36 49.64
CA GLN A 125 11.44 -10.70 51.04
C GLN A 125 10.77 -12.01 51.46
N ALA A 126 11.50 -12.88 52.17
CA ALA A 126 11.03 -14.21 52.56
C ALA A 126 9.68 -14.21 53.30
N GLY A 127 9.41 -13.21 54.14
CA GLY A 127 8.12 -13.05 54.81
C GLY A 127 6.95 -12.87 53.82
N HIS A 128 7.11 -12.01 52.81
CA HIS A 128 6.09 -11.79 51.78
C HIS A 128 5.94 -13.01 50.85
N ARG A 129 7.03 -13.76 50.59
CA ARG A 129 6.94 -15.05 49.87
C ARG A 129 6.13 -16.07 50.65
N MET A 130 6.33 -16.16 51.96
CA MET A 130 5.58 -17.06 52.81
C MET A 130 4.10 -16.68 52.86
N GLN A 131 3.78 -15.38 52.96
CA GLN A 131 2.40 -14.90 52.87
C GLN A 131 1.73 -15.26 51.55
N ALA A 132 2.44 -15.17 50.41
CA ALA A 132 1.90 -15.62 49.13
C ALA A 132 1.63 -17.14 49.12
N ILE A 133 2.52 -17.93 49.73
CA ILE A 133 2.36 -19.38 49.87
C ILE A 133 1.17 -19.74 50.77
N GLU A 134 0.98 -19.02 51.88
CA GLU A 134 -0.14 -19.20 52.80
C GLU A 134 -1.48 -18.97 52.08
N LEU A 135 -1.57 -17.90 51.29
CA LEU A 135 -2.76 -17.62 50.47
C LEU A 135 -2.98 -18.67 49.38
N LEU A 136 -1.91 -19.21 48.79
CA LEU A 136 -2.01 -20.36 47.88
C LEU A 136 -2.50 -21.62 48.61
N ASP A 137 -2.20 -21.79 49.89
CA ASP A 137 -2.59 -22.99 50.66
C ASP A 137 -4.11 -23.07 50.85
N GLU A 138 -4.76 -21.91 50.97
CA GLU A 138 -6.22 -21.79 51.13
C GLU A 138 -6.99 -22.25 49.89
N SER A 139 -6.47 -21.96 48.69
CA SER A 139 -7.18 -22.19 47.41
C SER A 139 -6.55 -23.27 46.53
N TYR A 140 -5.24 -23.49 46.63
CA TYR A 140 -4.41 -24.32 45.74
C TYR A 140 -3.28 -25.05 46.51
N PRO A 141 -3.61 -25.98 47.44
CA PRO A 141 -2.63 -26.58 48.35
C PRO A 141 -1.48 -27.32 47.65
N ALA A 142 -1.75 -27.94 46.50
CA ALA A 142 -0.72 -28.59 45.69
C ALA A 142 0.33 -27.59 45.17
N LYS A 143 -0.10 -26.40 44.72
CA LYS A 143 0.81 -25.34 44.27
C LYS A 143 1.54 -24.69 45.44
N ALA A 144 0.88 -24.52 46.59
CA ALA A 144 1.55 -24.05 47.80
C ALA A 144 2.69 -24.99 48.22
N GLN A 145 2.46 -26.32 48.17
CA GLN A 145 3.50 -27.31 48.47
C GLN A 145 4.67 -27.27 47.47
N GLU A 146 4.38 -27.09 46.18
CA GLU A 146 5.41 -26.90 45.14
C GLU A 146 6.26 -25.64 45.44
N MET A 147 5.62 -24.51 45.77
CA MET A 147 6.32 -23.27 46.09
C MET A 147 7.15 -23.37 47.37
N ARG A 148 6.69 -24.10 48.39
CA ARG A 148 7.47 -24.41 49.61
C ARG A 148 8.73 -25.22 49.29
N ALA A 149 8.61 -26.22 48.42
CA ALA A 149 9.76 -27.00 47.96
C ALA A 149 10.77 -26.12 47.22
N LEU A 150 10.29 -25.21 46.36
CA LEU A 150 11.14 -24.26 45.62
C LEU A 150 11.88 -23.27 46.53
N GLN A 151 11.31 -22.86 47.67
CA GLN A 151 11.99 -21.94 48.62
C GLN A 151 13.39 -22.43 49.02
N THR A 152 13.57 -23.74 49.15
CA THR A 152 14.84 -24.35 49.57
C THR A 152 15.94 -24.29 48.50
N ARG A 153 15.57 -24.00 47.25
CA ARG A 153 16.47 -23.98 46.08
C ARG A 153 16.72 -22.58 45.54
N LEU A 154 16.09 -21.56 46.13
CA LEU A 154 16.25 -20.19 45.68
C LEU A 154 17.67 -19.69 46.03
N PRO A 155 18.30 -18.93 45.13
CA PRO A 155 19.57 -18.28 45.43
C PRO A 155 19.38 -17.30 46.60
N SER A 156 20.47 -17.01 47.31
CA SER A 156 20.40 -16.07 48.41
C SER A 156 19.91 -14.70 47.92
N GLY A 157 19.18 -13.96 48.75
CA GLY A 157 18.69 -12.62 48.36
C GLY A 157 19.82 -11.65 47.98
N ARG A 158 21.05 -11.91 48.43
CA ARG A 158 22.25 -11.19 48.02
C ARG A 158 22.65 -11.54 46.59
N GLU A 159 22.81 -12.84 46.28
CA GLU A 159 23.12 -13.30 44.92
C GLU A 159 22.08 -12.85 43.89
N ALA A 160 20.79 -12.90 44.24
CA ALA A 160 19.74 -12.44 43.35
C ALA A 160 19.83 -10.93 43.06
N ARG A 161 20.13 -10.11 44.08
CA ARG A 161 20.35 -8.67 43.90
C ARG A 161 21.62 -8.37 43.10
N ASP A 162 22.68 -9.13 43.31
CA ASP A 162 23.93 -8.96 42.58
C ASP A 162 23.75 -9.30 41.09
N ARG A 163 23.10 -10.42 40.77
CA ARG A 163 22.70 -10.76 39.39
C ARG A 163 21.80 -9.69 38.76
N GLN A 164 20.87 -9.13 39.53
CA GLN A 164 20.01 -8.05 39.05
C GLN A 164 20.80 -6.78 38.75
N ARG A 165 21.75 -6.40 39.63
CA ARG A 165 22.64 -5.26 39.37
C ARG A 165 23.47 -5.47 38.11
N GLU A 166 24.05 -6.65 37.94
CA GLU A 166 24.82 -6.99 36.74
C GLU A 166 23.97 -6.95 35.46
N ALA A 167 22.74 -7.44 35.50
CA ALA A 167 21.82 -7.37 34.38
C ALA A 167 21.43 -5.93 34.03
N VAL A 168 21.13 -5.11 35.04
CA VAL A 168 20.83 -3.67 34.85
C VAL A 168 22.05 -2.93 34.30
N GLU A 169 23.25 -3.20 34.80
CA GLU A 169 24.47 -2.58 34.30
C GLU A 169 24.81 -3.04 32.86
N ARG A 170 24.52 -4.30 32.51
CA ARG A 170 24.62 -4.76 31.10
C ARG A 170 23.63 -4.04 30.21
N ALA A 171 22.36 -3.96 30.60
CA ALA A 171 21.33 -3.27 29.83
C ALA A 171 21.67 -1.77 29.66
N LYS A 172 22.15 -1.10 30.71
CA LYS A 172 22.62 0.29 30.61
C LYS A 172 23.81 0.45 29.66
N ARG A 173 24.74 -0.50 29.66
CA ARG A 173 25.90 -0.48 28.73
C ARG A 173 25.46 -0.73 27.29
N GLU A 174 24.53 -1.65 27.07
CA GLU A 174 23.92 -1.87 25.74
C GLU A 174 23.17 -0.63 25.26
N GLU A 175 22.37 -0.01 26.12
CA GLU A 175 21.64 1.21 25.79
C GLU A 175 22.59 2.38 25.53
N ALA A 176 23.65 2.53 26.33
CA ALA A 176 24.69 3.53 26.08
C ALA A 176 25.45 3.26 24.76
N ALA A 177 25.79 2.00 24.48
CA ALA A 177 26.42 1.62 23.22
C ALA A 177 25.49 1.79 22.02
N ARG A 178 24.17 1.62 22.21
CA ARG A 178 23.15 1.92 21.22
C ARG A 178 23.05 3.42 20.98
N GLN A 179 22.99 4.23 22.03
CA GLN A 179 22.98 5.71 21.94
C GLN A 179 24.27 6.27 21.31
N GLU A 180 25.41 5.62 21.55
CA GLU A 180 26.68 5.97 20.91
C GLU A 180 26.70 5.63 19.40
N ARG A 181 25.96 4.61 18.98
CA ARG A 181 25.79 4.23 17.56
C ARG A 181 24.69 5.00 16.85
N GLU A 182 23.61 5.32 17.54
CA GLU A 182 22.46 6.10 17.05
C GLU A 182 22.69 7.60 17.24
N THR A 183 23.86 8.10 16.81
CA THR A 183 24.04 9.56 16.72
C THR A 183 23.05 10.13 15.70
N PRO A 184 22.61 11.39 15.86
CA PRO A 184 21.74 12.05 14.88
C PRO A 184 22.30 11.96 13.44
N GLU A 185 23.62 12.08 13.30
CA GLU A 185 24.34 11.94 12.02
C GLU A 185 24.27 10.52 11.45
N ALA A 186 24.39 9.49 12.29
CA ALA A 186 24.25 8.10 11.85
C ALA A 186 22.83 7.80 11.39
N VAL A 187 21.83 8.35 12.09
CA VAL A 187 20.42 8.24 11.70
C VAL A 187 20.15 8.97 10.38
N THR A 188 20.62 10.21 10.22
CA THR A 188 20.45 10.95 8.96
C THR A 188 21.13 10.27 7.79
N LYS A 189 22.35 9.74 7.97
CA LYS A 189 23.07 9.02 6.91
C LYS A 189 22.34 7.75 6.47
N ARG A 190 21.74 7.01 7.40
CA ARG A 190 20.92 5.84 7.07
C ARG A 190 19.64 6.22 6.34
N LEU A 191 18.97 7.30 6.77
CA LEU A 191 17.80 7.82 6.06
C LEU A 191 18.16 8.27 4.64
N ASP A 192 19.28 8.99 4.46
CA ASP A 192 19.76 9.42 3.14
C ASP A 192 20.08 8.21 2.24
N SER A 193 20.69 7.15 2.80
CA SER A 193 20.96 5.90 2.07
C SER A 193 19.67 5.19 1.66
N GLU A 194 18.71 5.06 2.57
CA GLU A 194 17.45 4.37 2.29
C GLU A 194 16.61 5.11 1.25
N ILE A 195 16.60 6.45 1.30
CA ILE A 195 15.93 7.29 0.29
C ILE A 195 16.58 7.07 -1.09
N GLU A 196 17.91 7.06 -1.16
CA GLU A 196 18.62 6.84 -2.42
C GLU A 196 18.40 5.41 -2.95
N ASP A 197 18.44 4.39 -2.09
CA ASP A 197 18.22 2.99 -2.49
C ASP A 197 16.80 2.78 -3.06
N LEU A 198 15.79 3.47 -2.49
CA LEU A 198 14.42 3.46 -3.01
C LEU A 198 14.29 4.21 -4.35
N LEU A 199 14.95 5.37 -4.50
CA LEU A 199 14.97 6.10 -5.77
C LEU A 199 15.68 5.29 -6.86
N GLU A 200 16.79 4.64 -6.55
CA GLU A 200 17.50 3.75 -7.47
C GLU A 200 16.63 2.56 -7.89
N SER A 201 15.85 2.00 -6.96
CA SER A 201 14.89 0.94 -7.29
C SER A 201 13.85 1.40 -8.31
N LEU A 202 13.36 2.65 -8.20
CA LEU A 202 12.46 3.24 -9.20
C LEU A 202 13.15 3.49 -10.55
N ARG A 203 14.44 3.87 -10.56
CA ARG A 203 15.21 4.05 -11.81
C ARG A 203 15.41 2.72 -12.56
N ILE A 204 15.63 1.62 -11.84
CA ILE A 204 15.79 0.28 -12.42
C ILE A 204 14.47 -0.23 -13.00
N LEU A 205 13.34 0.13 -12.39
CA LEU A 205 11.99 -0.21 -12.89
C LEU A 205 11.61 0.46 -14.23
N ASN A 206 12.55 1.13 -14.89
CA ASN A 206 12.30 1.82 -16.15
C ASN A 206 11.67 0.88 -17.19
N PRO A 207 10.45 1.19 -17.70
CA PRO A 207 9.78 0.37 -18.70
C PRO A 207 10.58 0.24 -20.02
N ASP A 208 11.60 1.08 -20.22
CA ASP A 208 12.50 1.07 -21.38
C ASP A 208 13.82 0.29 -21.19
N GLU A 209 13.95 -0.63 -20.21
CA GLU A 209 15.11 -1.56 -20.16
C GLU A 209 15.11 -2.58 -21.33
N GLY A 210 14.97 -2.12 -22.58
CA GLY A 210 15.15 -2.90 -23.81
C GLY A 210 13.86 -3.38 -24.47
N HIS A 211 12.70 -2.89 -24.06
CA HIS A 211 11.40 -3.27 -24.63
C HIS A 211 10.82 -2.27 -25.64
N GLY A 212 11.26 -0.99 -25.62
CA GLY A 212 10.79 0.12 -26.48
C GLY A 212 11.02 -0.01 -27.99
N GLY A 213 11.40 -1.19 -28.47
CA GLY A 213 11.61 -1.49 -29.90
C GLY A 213 11.03 -2.81 -30.37
N ARG A 214 10.53 -3.67 -29.46
CA ARG A 214 9.94 -4.96 -29.84
C ARG A 214 8.48 -4.83 -30.27
N LEU A 215 7.76 -3.86 -29.72
CA LEU A 215 6.38 -3.61 -30.10
C LEU A 215 6.28 -3.27 -31.58
N ASP A 216 7.19 -2.43 -32.10
CA ASP A 216 7.19 -2.07 -33.51
C ASP A 216 7.48 -3.28 -34.42
N ASP A 217 8.45 -4.13 -34.03
CA ASP A 217 8.77 -5.37 -34.74
C ASP A 217 7.56 -6.32 -34.77
N HIS A 218 6.91 -6.57 -33.62
CA HIS A 218 5.74 -7.45 -33.55
C HIS A 218 4.52 -6.86 -34.27
N LEU A 219 4.33 -5.53 -34.24
CA LEU A 219 3.28 -4.85 -35.02
C LEU A 219 3.52 -5.00 -36.52
N ALA A 220 4.78 -4.88 -36.98
CA ALA A 220 5.15 -5.05 -38.39
C ALA A 220 4.99 -6.51 -38.87
N GLU A 221 5.28 -7.48 -38.01
CA GLU A 221 5.11 -8.90 -38.29
C GLU A 221 3.67 -9.40 -38.11
N THR A 222 2.77 -8.55 -37.61
CA THR A 222 1.40 -8.92 -37.23
C THR A 222 1.37 -10.07 -36.19
N ASP A 223 2.39 -10.11 -35.32
CA ASP A 223 2.52 -11.11 -34.26
C ASP A 223 1.63 -10.74 -33.07
N ARG A 224 0.47 -11.40 -32.99
CA ARG A 224 -0.51 -11.15 -31.94
C ARG A 224 -0.04 -11.55 -30.54
N GLU A 225 0.80 -12.57 -30.44
CA GLU A 225 1.32 -13.02 -29.14
C GLU A 225 2.43 -12.10 -28.68
N GLY A 226 3.33 -11.70 -29.59
CA GLY A 226 4.36 -10.70 -29.34
C GLY A 226 3.80 -9.35 -28.88
N VAL A 227 2.80 -8.81 -29.60
CA VAL A 227 2.15 -7.54 -29.21
C VAL A 227 1.52 -7.65 -27.82
N ALA A 228 0.75 -8.71 -27.54
CA ALA A 228 0.14 -8.89 -26.22
C ALA A 228 1.17 -8.96 -25.10
N GLN A 229 2.29 -9.65 -25.33
CA GLN A 229 3.38 -9.74 -24.36
C GLN A 229 4.07 -8.39 -24.14
N ASP A 230 4.24 -7.58 -25.19
CA ASP A 230 4.81 -6.24 -25.05
C ASP A 230 3.88 -5.28 -24.32
N ILE A 231 2.55 -5.37 -24.53
CA ILE A 231 1.59 -4.59 -23.74
C ILE A 231 1.73 -4.90 -22.25
N VAL A 232 1.83 -6.19 -21.88
CA VAL A 232 2.08 -6.61 -20.50
C VAL A 232 3.42 -6.05 -19.99
N ASN A 233 4.50 -6.25 -20.73
CA ASN A 233 5.84 -5.87 -20.28
C ASN A 233 6.00 -4.35 -20.09
N ILE A 234 5.39 -3.55 -20.97
CA ILE A 234 5.54 -2.09 -20.99
C ILE A 234 4.54 -1.43 -20.03
N PHE A 235 3.26 -1.83 -20.10
CA PHE A 235 2.19 -1.11 -19.39
C PHE A 235 1.83 -1.71 -18.03
N HIS A 236 1.93 -3.03 -17.85
CA HIS A 236 1.65 -3.64 -16.53
C HIS A 236 2.78 -3.39 -15.53
N ALA A 237 4.01 -3.15 -15.99
CA ALA A 237 5.12 -2.75 -15.12
C ALA A 237 4.77 -1.51 -14.27
N VAL A 238 4.00 -0.58 -14.84
CA VAL A 238 3.58 0.67 -14.15
C VAL A 238 2.35 0.47 -13.26
N CYS A 239 1.69 -0.67 -13.39
CA CYS A 239 0.54 -1.06 -12.57
C CYS A 239 0.94 -1.80 -11.29
N ASP A 240 2.24 -2.04 -11.06
CA ASP A 240 2.73 -2.69 -9.85
C ASP A 240 2.29 -1.91 -8.60
N GLU A 241 1.66 -2.62 -7.65
CA GLU A 241 1.21 -2.07 -6.38
C GLU A 241 2.41 -1.60 -5.53
N ASP A 242 3.58 -2.23 -5.72
CA ASP A 242 4.80 -1.91 -4.99
C ASP A 242 5.31 -0.49 -5.30
N ILE A 243 5.05 0.06 -6.50
CA ILE A 243 5.47 1.42 -6.87
C ILE A 243 4.77 2.48 -6.01
N ASP A 244 3.46 2.33 -5.77
CA ASP A 244 2.71 3.25 -4.89
C ASP A 244 3.23 3.18 -3.45
N ALA A 245 3.50 1.97 -2.96
CA ALA A 245 4.07 1.75 -1.63
C ALA A 245 5.45 2.40 -1.48
N ILE A 246 6.31 2.29 -2.50
CA ILE A 246 7.63 2.94 -2.54
C ILE A 246 7.50 4.47 -2.47
N ILE A 247 6.59 5.08 -3.24
CA ILE A 247 6.39 6.54 -3.22
C ILE A 247 5.88 7.01 -1.85
N ARG A 248 4.95 6.27 -1.22
CA ARG A 248 4.47 6.59 0.14
C ARG A 248 5.57 6.45 1.19
N LEU A 249 6.42 5.44 1.05
CA LEU A 249 7.57 5.25 1.94
C LEU A 249 8.59 6.39 1.78
N LEU A 250 8.92 6.77 0.54
CA LEU A 250 9.77 7.92 0.22
C LEU A 250 9.22 9.21 0.85
N ALA A 251 7.92 9.49 0.70
CA ALA A 251 7.28 10.64 1.34
C ALA A 251 7.45 10.64 2.86
N THR A 252 7.30 9.47 3.49
CA THR A 252 7.44 9.31 4.95
C THR A 252 8.90 9.53 5.39
N LEU A 253 9.87 8.90 4.73
CA LEU A 253 11.29 9.00 5.05
C LEU A 253 11.81 10.42 4.85
N THR A 254 11.43 11.07 3.74
CA THR A 254 11.78 12.47 3.44
C THR A 254 11.17 13.42 4.46
N ARG A 255 9.94 13.18 4.93
CA ARG A 255 9.33 13.95 6.02
C ARG A 255 10.12 13.83 7.31
N ILE A 256 10.49 12.60 7.69
CA ILE A 256 11.32 12.33 8.89
C ILE A 256 12.68 13.03 8.75
N ARG A 257 13.29 12.99 7.56
CA ARG A 257 14.64 13.50 7.30
C ARG A 257 14.74 15.02 7.27
N TYR A 258 13.75 15.72 6.71
CA TYR A 258 13.81 17.16 6.48
C TYR A 258 12.83 17.97 7.33
N GLY A 259 11.94 17.32 8.09
CA GLY A 259 11.00 18.00 8.99
C GLY A 259 10.02 18.94 8.27
N ARG A 260 9.75 18.70 6.98
CA ARG A 260 8.81 19.50 6.19
C ARG A 260 7.38 18.98 6.42
N ASP A 261 6.56 19.77 7.11
CA ASP A 261 5.10 19.58 7.13
C ASP A 261 4.44 19.97 5.80
N GLU A 262 5.20 20.60 4.89
CA GLU A 262 4.78 21.00 3.54
C GLU A 262 4.96 19.88 2.49
N ILE A 263 5.42 18.68 2.87
CA ILE A 263 5.27 17.52 1.99
C ILE A 263 3.77 17.24 1.98
N GLU A 264 3.10 17.70 0.93
CA GLU A 264 1.67 17.53 0.72
C GLU A 264 1.31 16.08 1.08
N ALA A 265 0.46 15.94 2.09
CA ALA A 265 -0.04 14.63 2.48
C ALA A 265 -0.53 13.94 1.22
N ALA A 266 -0.05 12.70 0.98
CA ALA A 266 -0.50 11.90 -0.14
C ALA A 266 -2.02 12.01 -0.22
N PRO A 267 -2.59 12.47 -1.36
CA PRO A 267 -4.01 12.72 -1.42
C PRO A 267 -4.75 11.46 -1.00
N ASP A 268 -5.74 11.61 -0.12
CA ASP A 268 -6.76 10.58 0.09
C ASP A 268 -7.25 10.13 -1.29
N GLU A 269 -7.58 8.85 -1.45
CA GLU A 269 -8.06 8.18 -2.68
C GLU A 269 -9.25 8.87 -3.38
N SER A 270 -9.73 10.01 -2.87
CA SER A 270 -10.93 10.74 -3.28
C SER A 270 -10.68 12.04 -4.04
N ALA A 271 -9.42 12.46 -4.28
CA ALA A 271 -9.13 13.69 -5.03
C ALA A 271 -8.54 13.41 -6.43
N SER A 272 -9.24 12.61 -7.23
CA SER A 272 -8.97 12.54 -8.68
C SER A 272 -9.54 13.80 -9.34
N GLY A 273 -8.68 14.78 -9.62
CA GLY A 273 -9.12 15.99 -10.30
C GLY A 273 -7.99 16.97 -10.53
N ASP A 274 -6.89 16.52 -11.13
CA ASP A 274 -6.01 17.45 -11.83
C ASP A 274 -6.67 17.76 -13.20
N PRO A 275 -7.07 19.01 -13.47
CA PRO A 275 -7.67 19.40 -14.75
C PRO A 275 -6.69 19.36 -15.93
N ASP A 276 -5.38 19.17 -15.67
CA ASP A 276 -4.32 19.06 -16.68
C ASP A 276 -3.78 17.63 -16.83
N ALA A 277 -4.45 16.61 -16.28
CA ALA A 277 -4.19 15.22 -16.63
C ALA A 277 -4.32 15.09 -18.16
N GLY A 278 -3.18 15.03 -18.83
CA GLY A 278 -3.07 15.09 -20.29
C GLY A 278 -4.12 14.17 -20.90
N VAL A 279 -4.91 14.71 -21.83
CA VAL A 279 -5.97 13.95 -22.49
C VAL A 279 -5.30 12.78 -23.20
N ILE A 280 -5.37 11.60 -22.59
CA ILE A 280 -4.85 10.37 -23.19
C ILE A 280 -5.56 10.22 -24.53
N PRO A 281 -4.82 10.20 -25.66
CA PRO A 281 -5.42 10.00 -26.96
C PRO A 281 -6.16 8.67 -26.93
N ARG A 282 -7.41 8.66 -27.41
CA ARG A 282 -8.22 7.45 -27.50
C ARG A 282 -8.51 7.17 -28.95
N LEU A 283 -8.51 5.89 -29.30
CA LEU A 283 -8.96 5.43 -30.60
C LEU A 283 -10.15 4.52 -30.39
N THR A 284 -11.28 4.84 -31.03
CA THR A 284 -12.50 4.07 -30.94
C THR A 284 -12.75 3.26 -32.21
N GLN A 285 -13.52 2.18 -32.09
CA GLN A 285 -13.99 1.41 -33.24
C GLN A 285 -14.73 2.29 -34.27
N ALA A 286 -15.54 3.25 -33.81
CA ALA A 286 -16.27 4.17 -34.68
C ALA A 286 -15.34 5.10 -35.48
N GLU A 287 -14.22 5.53 -34.88
CA GLU A 287 -13.21 6.32 -35.59
C GLU A 287 -12.46 5.49 -36.62
N LEU A 288 -12.16 4.21 -36.32
CA LEU A 288 -11.59 3.29 -37.32
C LEU A 288 -12.54 3.05 -38.49
N GLU A 289 -13.83 2.82 -38.23
CA GLU A 289 -14.84 2.63 -39.27
C GLU A 289 -15.03 3.89 -40.12
N THR A 290 -15.05 5.07 -39.49
CA THR A 290 -15.12 6.35 -40.19
C THR A 290 -13.89 6.55 -41.07
N TYR A 291 -12.69 6.29 -40.53
CA TYR A 291 -11.45 6.38 -41.27
C TYR A 291 -11.42 5.40 -42.46
N ALA A 292 -11.84 4.15 -42.26
CA ALA A 292 -11.94 3.14 -43.30
C ALA A 292 -12.84 3.62 -44.44
N LYS A 293 -14.00 4.19 -44.08
CA LYS A 293 -14.97 4.74 -45.03
C LYS A 293 -14.36 5.88 -45.84
N GLU A 294 -13.73 6.86 -45.18
CA GLU A 294 -13.07 7.97 -45.86
C GLU A 294 -11.95 7.52 -46.81
N GLN A 295 -11.13 6.54 -46.41
CA GLN A 295 -10.09 6.00 -47.29
C GLN A 295 -10.68 5.26 -48.49
N ALA A 296 -11.71 4.44 -48.28
CA ALA A 296 -12.41 3.76 -49.37
C ALA A 296 -12.99 4.77 -50.37
N GLU A 297 -13.65 5.83 -49.89
CA GLU A 297 -14.20 6.88 -50.74
C GLU A 297 -13.12 7.59 -51.57
N ARG A 298 -11.95 7.88 -50.97
CA ARG A 298 -10.79 8.48 -51.67
C ARG A 298 -10.21 7.54 -52.72
N SER A 299 -10.05 6.26 -52.41
CA SER A 299 -9.53 5.26 -53.35
C SER A 299 -10.46 5.08 -54.56
N TRP A 300 -11.78 5.01 -54.33
CA TRP A 300 -12.77 4.93 -55.41
C TRP A 300 -12.82 6.21 -56.27
N THR A 301 -12.65 7.38 -55.65
CA THR A 301 -12.57 8.65 -56.38
C THR A 301 -11.31 8.71 -57.25
N THR A 302 -10.18 8.23 -56.75
CA THR A 302 -8.93 8.17 -57.53
C THR A 302 -9.06 7.24 -58.74
N TRP A 303 -9.71 6.08 -58.54
CA TRP A 303 -9.94 5.14 -59.64
C TRP A 303 -10.90 5.71 -60.70
N ARG A 304 -11.94 6.44 -60.29
CA ARG A 304 -12.82 7.19 -61.21
C ARG A 304 -12.04 8.11 -62.14
N GLU A 305 -11.18 8.95 -61.58
CA GLU A 305 -10.39 9.91 -62.35
C GLU A 305 -9.48 9.20 -63.37
N LEU A 306 -8.93 8.02 -62.99
CA LEU A 306 -8.13 7.20 -63.91
C LEU A 306 -8.97 6.64 -65.07
N VAL A 307 -10.16 6.11 -64.78
CA VAL A 307 -11.08 5.59 -65.81
C VAL A 307 -11.54 6.71 -66.75
N GLU A 308 -11.91 7.88 -66.22
CA GLU A 308 -12.32 9.04 -67.03
C GLU A 308 -11.19 9.55 -67.93
N LYS A 309 -9.95 9.51 -67.44
CA LYS A 309 -8.76 9.97 -68.18
C LYS A 309 -8.32 9.02 -69.28
N HIS A 310 -8.41 7.71 -69.05
CA HIS A 310 -7.83 6.69 -69.93
C HIS A 310 -8.85 5.91 -70.75
N GLY A 311 -10.15 6.09 -70.47
CA GLY A 311 -11.26 5.42 -71.14
C GLY A 311 -11.53 4.03 -70.59
N TRP A 312 -12.81 3.64 -70.59
CA TRP A 312 -13.26 2.28 -70.26
C TRP A 312 -13.20 1.38 -71.50
N ASN A 313 -12.80 0.11 -71.33
CA ASN A 313 -12.90 -0.91 -72.39
C ASN A 313 -13.81 -2.04 -71.91
N ASP A 314 -14.79 -2.42 -72.74
CA ASP A 314 -15.92 -3.29 -72.36
C ASP A 314 -15.49 -4.73 -71.98
N ASP A 315 -14.29 -5.16 -72.36
CA ASP A 315 -13.71 -6.48 -72.00
C ASP A 315 -13.13 -6.56 -70.57
N ARG A 316 -13.40 -5.60 -69.68
CA ARG A 316 -12.69 -5.42 -68.40
C ARG A 316 -13.54 -5.59 -67.14
N VAL A 317 -14.60 -6.39 -67.16
CA VAL A 317 -15.42 -6.62 -65.94
C VAL A 317 -14.58 -7.20 -64.79
N ASP A 318 -13.69 -8.15 -65.07
CA ASP A 318 -12.78 -8.74 -64.07
C ASP A 318 -11.81 -7.71 -63.45
N GLU A 319 -11.56 -6.59 -64.14
CA GLU A 319 -10.73 -5.48 -63.66
C GLU A 319 -11.37 -4.76 -62.46
N VAL A 320 -12.70 -4.68 -62.44
CA VAL A 320 -13.44 -3.91 -61.43
C VAL A 320 -13.58 -4.72 -60.16
N GLU A 321 -13.83 -6.02 -60.29
CA GLU A 321 -13.78 -6.94 -59.16
C GLU A 321 -12.37 -6.97 -58.56
N ARG A 322 -11.35 -7.08 -59.41
CA ARG A 322 -9.95 -6.98 -58.96
C ARG A 322 -9.66 -5.64 -58.27
N GLN A 323 -10.19 -4.53 -58.80
CA GLN A 323 -10.00 -3.22 -58.20
C GLN A 323 -10.74 -3.08 -56.86
N ALA A 324 -11.96 -3.61 -56.75
CA ALA A 324 -12.70 -3.60 -55.49
C ALA A 324 -11.95 -4.40 -54.41
N ASP A 325 -11.38 -5.55 -54.78
CA ASP A 325 -10.54 -6.35 -53.89
C ASP A 325 -9.23 -5.64 -53.52
N GLU A 326 -8.63 -4.89 -54.44
CA GLU A 326 -7.42 -4.09 -54.19
C GLU A 326 -7.70 -2.89 -53.28
N ILE A 327 -8.81 -2.18 -53.50
CA ILE A 327 -9.23 -1.08 -52.64
C ILE A 327 -9.54 -1.61 -51.23
N THR A 328 -10.24 -2.74 -51.13
CA THR A 328 -10.55 -3.35 -49.83
C THR A 328 -9.27 -3.72 -49.07
N ARG A 329 -8.33 -4.42 -49.72
CA ARG A 329 -7.02 -4.75 -49.12
C ARG A 329 -6.25 -3.50 -48.69
N HIS A 330 -6.23 -2.47 -49.54
CA HIS A 330 -5.55 -1.22 -49.21
C HIS A 330 -6.18 -0.50 -48.00
N VAL A 331 -7.50 -0.50 -47.90
CA VAL A 331 -8.21 0.09 -46.74
C VAL A 331 -7.95 -0.73 -45.48
N ASP A 332 -7.99 -2.06 -45.57
CA ASP A 332 -7.67 -2.96 -44.45
C ASP A 332 -6.24 -2.71 -43.94
N ASP A 333 -5.25 -2.60 -44.83
CA ASP A 333 -3.86 -2.27 -44.48
C ASP A 333 -3.74 -0.90 -43.78
N LEU A 334 -4.44 0.12 -44.28
CA LEU A 334 -4.43 1.47 -43.68
C LEU A 334 -5.11 1.51 -42.31
N VAL A 335 -6.19 0.77 -42.12
CA VAL A 335 -6.88 0.66 -40.83
C VAL A 335 -6.01 -0.06 -39.81
N LEU A 336 -5.37 -1.16 -40.22
CA LEU A 336 -4.39 -1.86 -39.40
C LEU A 336 -3.23 -0.94 -39.02
N GLN A 337 -2.68 -0.20 -39.99
CA GLN A 337 -1.62 0.78 -39.74
C GLN A 337 -2.05 1.85 -38.73
N LYS A 338 -3.27 2.38 -38.85
CA LYS A 338 -3.80 3.38 -37.91
C LYS A 338 -3.94 2.84 -36.48
N ALA A 339 -4.35 1.57 -36.33
CA ALA A 339 -4.41 0.92 -35.03
C ALA A 339 -3.00 0.67 -34.45
N SER A 340 -2.05 0.25 -35.29
CA SER A 340 -0.63 0.11 -34.90
C SER A 340 -0.01 1.45 -34.48
N ASP A 341 -0.27 2.52 -35.22
CA ASP A 341 0.23 3.87 -34.91
C ASP A 341 -0.30 4.37 -33.56
N HIS A 342 -1.53 4.01 -33.19
CA HIS A 342 -2.09 4.34 -31.89
C HIS A 342 -1.34 3.63 -30.75
N LEU A 343 -1.07 2.34 -30.89
CA LEU A 343 -0.26 1.60 -29.91
C LEU A 343 1.15 2.19 -29.75
N ARG A 344 1.82 2.54 -30.86
CA ARG A 344 3.11 3.23 -30.84
C ARG A 344 3.04 4.57 -30.11
N ALA A 345 1.97 5.35 -30.32
CA ALA A 345 1.81 6.64 -29.66
C ALA A 345 1.63 6.49 -28.14
N LEU A 346 0.91 5.48 -27.69
CA LEU A 346 0.73 5.18 -26.26
C LEU A 346 2.06 4.78 -25.61
N GLU A 347 2.83 3.88 -26.25
CA GLU A 347 4.16 3.48 -25.79
C GLU A 347 5.10 4.70 -25.70
N GLN A 348 5.14 5.52 -26.75
CA GLN A 348 5.98 6.71 -26.78
C GLN A 348 5.64 7.69 -25.66
N HIS A 349 4.35 7.93 -25.42
CA HIS A 349 3.91 8.84 -24.36
C HIS A 349 4.27 8.30 -22.97
N LEU A 350 4.11 6.99 -22.73
CA LEU A 350 4.52 6.40 -21.46
C LEU A 350 6.03 6.53 -21.24
N THR A 351 6.81 6.07 -22.22
CA THR A 351 8.26 5.89 -22.10
C THR A 351 9.01 7.23 -22.08
N TRP A 352 8.61 8.18 -22.93
CA TRP A 352 9.38 9.41 -23.14
C TRP A 352 8.80 10.62 -22.42
N GLU A 353 7.55 10.57 -21.96
CA GLU A 353 6.91 11.70 -21.30
C GLU A 353 6.52 11.39 -19.85
N LEU A 354 5.66 10.39 -19.62
CA LEU A 354 5.11 10.14 -18.29
C LEU A 354 6.11 9.54 -17.31
N TRP A 355 6.87 8.52 -17.72
CA TRP A 355 7.81 7.85 -16.81
C TRP A 355 8.97 8.75 -16.37
N PRO A 356 9.62 9.52 -17.27
CA PRO A 356 10.62 10.49 -16.86
C PRO A 356 10.05 11.58 -15.93
N ALA A 357 8.84 12.10 -16.20
CA ALA A 357 8.20 13.10 -15.35
C ALA A 357 7.84 12.55 -13.96
N PHE A 358 7.42 11.28 -13.89
CA PHE A 358 7.21 10.56 -12.64
C PHE A 358 8.50 10.47 -11.81
N LEU A 359 9.60 10.03 -12.43
CA LEU A 359 10.89 9.90 -11.77
C LEU A 359 11.43 11.25 -11.30
N GLU A 360 11.39 12.27 -12.15
CA GLU A 360 11.82 13.64 -11.79
C GLU A 360 11.03 14.17 -10.59
N ALA A 361 9.70 13.99 -10.58
CA ALA A 361 8.86 14.39 -9.46
C ALA A 361 9.22 13.64 -8.16
N ALA A 362 9.52 12.34 -8.25
CA ALA A 362 9.93 11.54 -7.09
C ALA A 362 11.29 11.99 -6.53
N GLU A 363 12.27 12.26 -7.39
CA GLU A 363 13.61 12.74 -7.02
C GLU A 363 13.59 14.14 -6.41
N GLU A 364 12.72 15.03 -6.92
CA GLU A 364 12.53 16.38 -6.38
C GLU A 364 11.70 16.39 -5.07
N GLY A 365 11.19 15.25 -4.63
CA GLY A 365 10.35 15.11 -3.45
C GLY A 365 8.92 15.65 -3.63
N LYS A 366 8.45 15.80 -4.86
CA LYS A 366 7.08 16.20 -5.23
C LYS A 366 6.17 14.97 -5.34
N TYR A 367 5.99 14.26 -4.22
CA TYR A 367 5.33 12.95 -4.22
C TYR A 367 3.86 12.96 -4.66
N ALA A 368 3.11 14.03 -4.39
CA ALA A 368 1.74 14.17 -4.91
C ALA A 368 1.72 14.22 -6.45
N THR A 369 2.62 15.01 -7.04
CA THR A 369 2.80 15.08 -8.50
C THR A 369 3.24 13.74 -9.08
N ALA A 370 4.17 13.03 -8.42
CA ALA A 370 4.58 11.68 -8.82
C ALA A 370 3.39 10.71 -8.83
N LEU A 371 2.53 10.72 -7.80
CA LEU A 371 1.32 9.89 -7.76
C LEU A 371 0.32 10.26 -8.87
N CYS A 372 0.19 11.54 -9.25
CA CYS A 372 -0.63 11.95 -10.39
C CYS A 372 -0.09 11.40 -11.71
N HIS A 373 1.23 11.44 -11.93
CA HIS A 373 1.85 10.84 -13.11
C HIS A 373 1.66 9.32 -13.16
N LEU A 374 1.79 8.63 -12.01
CA LEU A 374 1.53 7.20 -11.90
C LEU A 374 0.07 6.85 -12.22
N ALA A 375 -0.89 7.63 -11.72
CA ALA A 375 -2.32 7.43 -12.02
C ALA A 375 -2.62 7.64 -13.52
N THR A 376 -1.95 8.61 -14.15
CA THR A 376 -2.07 8.86 -15.59
C THR A 376 -1.48 7.71 -16.40
N ALA A 377 -0.33 7.18 -15.99
CA ALA A 377 0.31 6.02 -16.62
C ALA A 377 -0.55 4.75 -16.50
N ARG A 378 -1.21 4.53 -15.36
CA ARG A 378 -2.20 3.44 -15.18
C ARG A 378 -3.41 3.60 -16.11
N SER A 379 -3.91 4.83 -16.25
CA SER A 379 -5.00 5.11 -17.20
C SER A 379 -4.59 4.86 -18.66
N LEU A 380 -3.30 5.05 -18.96
CA LEU A 380 -2.73 4.77 -20.27
C LEU A 380 -2.56 3.27 -20.50
N ALA A 381 -2.17 2.50 -19.47
CA ALA A 381 -2.16 1.04 -19.51
C ALA A 381 -3.54 0.47 -19.86
N ASP A 382 -4.61 0.99 -19.23
CA ASP A 382 -5.98 0.60 -19.56
C ASP A 382 -6.36 0.92 -21.02
N GLU A 383 -5.82 2.02 -21.58
CA GLU A 383 -6.03 2.38 -22.99
C GLU A 383 -5.22 1.48 -23.93
N ALA A 384 -4.01 1.09 -23.55
CA ALA A 384 -3.18 0.17 -24.31
C ALA A 384 -3.84 -1.21 -24.45
N GLU A 385 -4.47 -1.73 -23.39
CA GLU A 385 -5.25 -2.97 -23.47
C GLU A 385 -6.44 -2.85 -24.43
N ARG A 386 -7.15 -1.71 -24.42
CA ARG A 386 -8.25 -1.46 -25.37
C ARG A 386 -7.73 -1.35 -26.80
N ALA A 387 -6.63 -0.65 -27.00
CA ALA A 387 -5.98 -0.47 -28.29
C ALA A 387 -5.46 -1.80 -28.85
N GLU A 388 -4.93 -2.69 -28.00
CA GLU A 388 -4.52 -4.05 -28.37
C GLU A 388 -5.71 -4.86 -28.92
N VAL A 389 -6.86 -4.80 -28.26
CA VAL A 389 -8.09 -5.47 -28.72
C VAL A 389 -8.54 -4.90 -30.07
N LEU A 390 -8.52 -3.57 -30.23
CA LEU A 390 -8.88 -2.92 -31.50
C LEU A 390 -7.93 -3.30 -32.64
N TRP A 391 -6.63 -3.35 -32.36
CA TRP A 391 -5.62 -3.78 -33.33
C TRP A 391 -5.81 -5.26 -33.71
N LYS A 392 -6.02 -6.15 -32.73
CA LYS A 392 -6.33 -7.57 -32.98
C LYS A 392 -7.56 -7.73 -33.85
N ASP A 393 -8.62 -6.97 -33.58
CA ASP A 393 -9.83 -6.95 -34.39
C ASP A 393 -9.55 -6.48 -35.83
N ALA A 394 -8.73 -5.44 -36.02
CA ALA A 394 -8.34 -4.95 -37.33
C ALA A 394 -7.53 -5.97 -38.14
N THR A 395 -6.79 -6.89 -37.50
CA THR A 395 -6.08 -7.97 -38.21
C THR A 395 -6.99 -9.09 -38.75
N VAL A 396 -8.26 -9.14 -38.33
CA VAL A 396 -9.22 -10.20 -38.72
C VAL A 396 -10.39 -9.63 -39.52
N LYS A 397 -10.89 -8.46 -39.13
CA LYS A 397 -12.02 -7.80 -39.78
C LYS A 397 -11.56 -7.26 -41.13
N SER A 398 -12.26 -7.66 -42.18
CA SER A 398 -12.24 -6.87 -43.41
C SER A 398 -13.24 -5.73 -43.27
N TYR A 399 -12.74 -4.51 -43.43
CA TYR A 399 -13.56 -3.31 -43.54
C TYR A 399 -14.08 -3.25 -44.99
N SER A 400 -14.89 -4.26 -45.34
CA SER A 400 -15.48 -4.38 -46.66
C SER A 400 -16.40 -3.18 -46.90
N PHE A 401 -16.08 -2.41 -47.94
CA PHE A 401 -16.85 -1.26 -48.33
C PHE A 401 -17.81 -1.65 -49.45
N ASP A 402 -19.12 -1.53 -49.24
CA ASP A 402 -20.10 -1.73 -50.30
C ASP A 402 -20.02 -0.57 -51.31
N PRO A 403 -19.55 -0.81 -52.54
CA PRO A 403 -19.44 0.24 -53.55
C PRO A 403 -20.81 0.84 -53.91
N LEU A 404 -21.90 0.08 -53.73
CA LEU A 404 -23.27 0.54 -53.97
C LEU A 404 -23.71 1.64 -52.99
N SER A 405 -22.98 1.83 -51.90
CA SER A 405 -23.23 2.92 -50.94
C SER A 405 -22.78 4.30 -51.44
N MET A 406 -21.99 4.38 -52.53
CA MET A 406 -21.51 5.62 -53.14
C MET A 406 -22.16 5.89 -54.49
N SER A 407 -22.45 7.15 -54.83
CA SER A 407 -23.15 7.52 -56.07
C SER A 407 -22.48 7.00 -57.35
N TRP A 408 -21.17 7.18 -57.51
CA TRP A 408 -20.49 6.85 -58.76
C TRP A 408 -20.09 5.37 -58.90
N PRO A 409 -19.48 4.69 -57.91
CA PRO A 409 -19.29 3.25 -57.99
C PRO A 409 -20.65 2.53 -58.12
N ARG A 410 -21.72 3.00 -57.47
CA ARG A 410 -23.08 2.47 -57.66
C ARG A 410 -23.59 2.61 -59.09
N GLU A 411 -23.51 3.79 -59.69
CA GLU A 411 -23.96 4.00 -61.08
C GLU A 411 -23.18 3.11 -62.05
N PHE A 412 -21.87 2.98 -61.84
CA PHE A 412 -21.01 2.11 -62.62
C PHE A 412 -21.30 0.62 -62.40
N TRP A 413 -21.51 0.19 -61.15
CA TRP A 413 -21.89 -1.17 -60.79
C TRP A 413 -23.28 -1.56 -61.30
N LEU A 414 -24.25 -0.66 -61.26
CA LEU A 414 -25.58 -0.89 -61.82
C LEU A 414 -25.53 -1.08 -63.34
N VAL A 415 -24.69 -0.31 -64.05
CA VAL A 415 -24.44 -0.51 -65.48
C VAL A 415 -23.78 -1.87 -65.76
N LEU A 416 -22.84 -2.30 -64.91
CA LEU A 416 -22.22 -3.62 -64.99
C LEU A 416 -23.20 -4.77 -64.72
N GLU A 417 -24.07 -4.65 -63.71
CA GLU A 417 -25.11 -5.65 -63.40
C GLU A 417 -26.15 -5.75 -64.52
N GLU A 418 -26.59 -4.61 -65.07
CA GLU A 418 -27.51 -4.56 -66.22
C GLU A 418 -26.90 -5.23 -67.47
N TRP A 419 -25.58 -5.12 -67.65
CA TRP A 419 -24.85 -5.82 -68.70
C TRP A 419 -24.70 -7.33 -68.42
N ARG A 420 -24.36 -7.72 -67.18
CA ARG A 420 -24.19 -9.13 -66.74
C ARG A 420 -25.48 -9.95 -66.82
N HIS A 421 -26.62 -9.34 -66.54
CA HIS A 421 -27.91 -10.03 -66.58
C HIS A 421 -28.57 -9.98 -67.98
N GLY A 422 -27.91 -9.31 -68.93
CA GLY A 422 -28.50 -8.94 -70.20
C GLY A 422 -29.63 -7.94 -69.99
N THR A 423 -29.85 -7.04 -70.95
CA THR A 423 -30.97 -6.11 -70.94
C THR A 423 -32.31 -6.86 -71.07
N THR A 424 -32.78 -7.48 -70.00
CA THR A 424 -34.17 -7.90 -69.88
C THR A 424 -35.01 -6.68 -69.48
N GLY A 425 -35.37 -5.87 -70.47
CA GLY A 425 -36.56 -5.02 -70.40
C GLY A 425 -36.36 -3.54 -70.66
N ARG A 426 -36.23 -3.16 -71.93
CA ARG A 426 -36.96 -2.00 -72.47
C ARG A 426 -38.05 -2.48 -73.41
#